data_AF-A0A292Z652-F1
#
_entry.id   AF-A0A292Z652-F1
#
_cell.length_a   1.000
_cell.length_b   1.000
_cell.length_c   1.000
_cell.angle_alpha   90.00
_cell.angle_beta   90.00
_cell.angle_gamma   90.00
#
_symmetry.space_group_name_H-M   'P 1'
#
loop_
_entity.id
_entity.type
_entity.pdbx_description
1 polymer ?
#
loop_
_entity_poly.entity_id
_entity_poly.type
_entity_poly.pdbx_seq_one_letter_code
_entity_poly.pdbx_strand_id
1 'polypeptide(L)'
;MAAARGGLTTTWTVTTPSGGRHLYFRGPVPAAGRPALGNTSKMLGPMLDTRGAGGQVLAPGSRLPNGGYELVDDTDPALLPGWITWRLSVRQPTSTSTPPVRSSAPVGDRSVYVAAIVRAELARVASAGRGGHNAAVFTAARALGQLVGAGVLDHGAAETDLTRAAGHIVTGPCDCTAGDITASITSGLAHGMRRPRRLPPPVEPVIRSAHRKESA
;
A
#
# COMPACT_ATOMS: atom_id res chain seq x y z
N MET A 1 16.54 -0.77 23.34
CA MET A 1 16.77 -1.67 22.18
C MET A 1 18.12 -1.41 21.51
N ALA A 2 18.40 -0.20 21.01
CA ALA A 2 19.71 0.11 20.40
C ALA A 2 20.86 0.26 21.43
N ALA A 3 20.63 0.96 22.55
CA ALA A 3 21.65 1.16 23.60
C ALA A 3 22.18 -0.16 24.18
N ALA A 4 21.32 -1.16 24.36
CA ALA A 4 21.69 -2.50 24.81
C ALA A 4 22.49 -3.32 23.76
N ARG A 5 22.74 -2.76 22.57
CA ARG A 5 23.43 -3.40 21.44
C ARG A 5 24.54 -2.53 20.85
N GLY A 6 25.08 -1.58 21.63
CA GLY A 6 26.15 -0.68 21.21
C GLY A 6 25.69 0.62 20.55
N GLY A 7 24.40 0.95 20.62
CA GLY A 7 23.84 2.17 20.04
C GLY A 7 23.48 2.04 18.56
N LEU A 8 23.05 3.15 17.95
CA LEU A 8 22.95 3.27 16.50
C LEU A 8 24.20 3.99 16.01
N THR A 9 24.86 3.45 14.99
CA THR A 9 25.96 4.13 14.31
C THR A 9 25.47 5.46 13.73
N THR A 10 26.28 6.50 13.89
CA THR A 10 26.08 7.80 13.24
C THR A 10 25.91 7.61 11.74
N THR A 11 24.93 8.29 11.16
CA THR A 11 24.55 8.10 9.76
C THR A 11 23.76 9.31 9.29
N TRP A 12 23.61 9.47 7.98
CA TRP A 12 22.82 10.54 7.39
C TRP A 12 21.45 10.64 8.06
N THR A 13 21.16 11.80 8.65
CA THR A 13 19.99 12.00 9.50
C THR A 13 19.25 13.29 9.13
N VAL A 14 17.93 13.16 8.99
CA VAL A 14 17.03 14.26 8.61
C VAL A 14 15.93 14.37 9.65
N THR A 15 15.65 15.57 10.16
CA THR A 15 14.48 15.82 11.01
C THR A 15 13.22 15.96 10.16
N THR A 16 12.06 15.61 10.73
CA THR A 16 10.77 15.74 10.06
C THR A 16 9.95 16.88 10.69
N PRO A 17 9.02 17.50 9.95
CA PRO A 17 8.15 18.56 10.49
C PRO A 17 7.33 18.14 11.72
N SER A 18 7.05 16.84 11.84
CA SER A 18 6.34 16.25 12.98
C SER A 18 7.21 16.02 14.23
N GLY A 19 8.48 16.43 14.22
CA GLY A 19 9.42 16.24 15.34
C GLY A 19 10.13 14.87 15.36
N GLY A 20 9.94 14.05 14.32
CA GLY A 20 10.61 12.77 14.14
C GLY A 20 11.97 12.90 13.44
N ARG A 21 12.58 11.75 13.11
CA ARG A 21 13.84 11.68 12.35
C ARG A 21 13.80 10.53 11.33
N HIS A 22 14.38 10.77 10.16
CA HIS A 22 14.76 9.74 9.20
C HIS A 22 16.25 9.47 9.34
N LEU A 23 16.59 8.20 9.60
CA LEU A 23 17.97 7.72 9.63
C LEU A 23 18.17 6.85 8.40
N TYR A 24 19.14 7.21 7.57
CA TYR A 24 19.39 6.52 6.30
C TYR A 24 20.53 5.53 6.47
N PHE A 25 20.35 4.31 5.98
CA PHE A 25 21.38 3.27 6.03
C PHE A 25 21.49 2.60 4.66
N ARG A 26 22.70 2.18 4.31
CA ARG A 26 22.96 1.27 3.20
C ARG A 26 22.43 -0.11 3.59
N GLY A 27 21.36 -0.54 2.93
CA GLY A 27 20.77 -1.88 3.12
C GLY A 27 21.67 -3.00 2.59
N PRO A 28 21.39 -4.26 2.96
CA PRO A 28 22.13 -5.40 2.43
C PRO A 28 21.95 -5.51 0.91
N VAL A 29 23.03 -5.86 0.20
CA VAL A 29 22.97 -6.12 -1.24
C VAL A 29 22.08 -7.35 -1.49
N PRO A 30 21.08 -7.26 -2.38
CA PRO A 30 20.24 -8.40 -2.73
C PRO A 30 21.08 -9.54 -3.31
N ALA A 31 20.79 -10.78 -2.90
CA ALA A 31 21.47 -11.99 -3.38
C ALA A 31 20.46 -13.13 -3.54
N ALA A 32 20.86 -14.22 -4.21
CA ALA A 32 20.02 -15.40 -4.34
C ALA A 32 19.57 -15.90 -2.94
N GLY A 33 18.26 -16.00 -2.73
CA GLY A 33 17.68 -16.38 -1.43
C GLY A 33 17.56 -15.25 -0.39
N ARG A 34 18.04 -14.04 -0.69
CA ARG A 34 17.91 -12.87 0.20
C ARG A 34 17.37 -11.65 -0.58
N PRO A 35 16.04 -11.50 -0.67
CA PRO A 35 15.44 -10.37 -1.36
C PRO A 35 15.77 -9.06 -0.65
N ALA A 36 15.68 -7.94 -1.39
CA ALA A 36 15.82 -6.61 -0.82
C ALA A 36 14.81 -6.40 0.33
N LEU A 37 15.24 -5.69 1.38
CA LEU A 37 14.34 -5.34 2.49
C LEU A 37 13.22 -4.43 1.97
N GLY A 38 11.98 -4.76 2.31
CA GLY A 38 10.79 -3.99 1.93
C GLY A 38 10.39 -2.94 2.97
N ASN A 39 9.20 -2.36 2.77
CA ASN A 39 8.62 -1.43 3.72
C ASN A 39 7.96 -2.19 4.88
N THR A 40 8.16 -1.72 6.11
CA THR A 40 7.52 -2.28 7.30
C THR A 40 6.98 -1.16 8.17
N SER A 41 5.94 -1.45 8.96
CA SER A 41 5.46 -0.54 9.99
C SER A 41 5.45 -1.22 11.34
N LYS A 42 5.96 -0.52 12.36
CA LYS A 42 6.04 -0.95 13.76
C LYS A 42 6.77 -2.29 14.01
N MET A 43 7.50 -2.82 13.02
CA MET A 43 8.18 -4.12 13.12
C MET A 43 9.38 -4.08 14.08
N LEU A 44 10.09 -2.95 14.11
CA LEU A 44 11.23 -2.74 15.02
C LEU A 44 10.80 -2.25 16.41
N GLY A 45 9.58 -1.72 16.52
CA GLY A 45 8.99 -1.20 17.75
C GLY A 45 7.93 -0.14 17.45
N PRO A 46 7.19 0.33 18.48
CA PRO A 46 6.27 1.45 18.34
C PRO A 46 6.95 2.66 17.72
N MET A 47 6.24 3.37 16.84
CA MET A 47 6.71 4.58 16.14
C MET A 47 7.94 4.38 15.23
N LEU A 48 8.33 3.15 14.96
CA LEU A 48 9.43 2.82 14.05
C LEU A 48 8.89 2.12 12.80
N ASP A 49 8.95 2.85 11.68
CA ASP A 49 8.69 2.32 10.36
C ASP A 49 10.00 2.18 9.57
N THR A 50 10.06 1.24 8.63
CA THR A 50 11.19 1.10 7.71
C THR A 50 10.75 1.31 6.27
N ARG A 51 11.56 2.05 5.52
CA ARG A 51 11.37 2.27 4.08
C ARG A 51 12.53 1.62 3.34
N GLY A 52 12.21 0.62 2.53
CA GLY A 52 13.17 -0.19 1.79
C GLY A 52 12.88 -0.15 0.29
N ALA A 53 13.13 -1.26 -0.41
CA ALA A 53 12.85 -1.38 -1.84
C ALA A 53 11.39 -1.04 -2.17
N GLY A 54 11.21 -0.08 -3.09
CA GLY A 54 9.89 0.44 -3.49
C GLY A 54 9.24 1.41 -2.49
N GLY A 55 9.91 1.74 -1.39
CA GLY A 55 9.55 2.84 -0.50
C GLY A 55 10.16 4.17 -0.93
N GLN A 56 9.53 5.26 -0.52
CA GLN A 56 10.00 6.62 -0.73
C GLN A 56 9.89 7.41 0.58
N VAL A 57 10.74 8.43 0.71
CA VAL A 57 10.75 9.42 1.80
C VAL A 57 11.00 10.79 1.18
N LEU A 58 10.53 11.86 1.82
CA LEU A 58 10.85 13.22 1.41
C LEU A 58 12.32 13.53 1.69
N ALA A 59 12.96 14.23 0.75
CA ALA A 59 14.36 14.59 0.82
C ALA A 59 14.59 15.80 1.73
N PRO A 60 15.80 15.96 2.32
CA PRO A 60 16.18 17.19 3.00
C PRO A 60 15.95 18.41 2.09
N GLY A 61 15.46 19.51 2.66
CA GLY A 61 15.07 20.73 1.95
C GLY A 61 13.59 20.77 1.51
N SER A 62 12.87 19.65 1.58
CA SER A 62 11.42 19.64 1.31
C SER A 62 10.67 20.46 2.38
N ARG A 63 9.74 21.34 1.96
CA ARG A 63 8.95 22.20 2.87
C ARG A 63 7.46 21.85 2.84
N LEU A 64 6.86 21.80 4.03
CA LEU A 64 5.43 21.66 4.27
C LEU A 64 4.92 22.88 5.08
N PRO A 65 3.60 23.12 5.15
CA PRO A 65 3.05 24.22 5.94
C PRO A 65 3.43 24.21 7.42
N ASN A 66 3.70 23.02 7.98
CA ASN A 66 4.07 22.82 9.38
C ASN A 66 5.58 22.71 9.62
N GLY A 67 6.42 22.90 8.60
CA GLY A 67 7.88 22.86 8.75
C GLY A 67 8.60 22.16 7.60
N GLY A 68 9.92 22.02 7.73
CA GLY A 68 10.78 21.41 6.73
C GLY A 68 11.32 20.04 7.12
N TYR A 69 11.77 19.29 6.12
CA TYR A 69 12.70 18.19 6.31
C TYR A 69 14.11 18.76 6.32
N GLU A 70 14.80 18.74 7.45
CA GLU A 70 16.09 19.43 7.61
C GLU A 70 17.23 18.43 7.82
N LEU A 71 18.34 18.65 7.14
CA LEU A 71 19.54 17.84 7.30
C LEU A 71 20.19 18.17 8.64
N VAL A 72 20.39 17.17 9.48
CA VAL A 72 21.02 17.32 10.81
C VAL A 72 22.38 16.63 10.88
N ASP A 73 22.55 15.56 10.11
CA ASP A 73 23.81 14.83 10.00
C ASP A 73 24.01 14.47 8.53
N ASP A 74 25.10 14.96 7.94
CA ASP A 74 25.49 14.74 6.56
C ASP A 74 26.51 13.58 6.41
N THR A 75 26.76 12.82 7.47
CA THR A 75 27.57 11.60 7.42
C THR A 75 27.00 10.66 6.37
N ASP A 76 27.86 10.16 5.49
CA ASP A 76 27.49 9.15 4.51
C ASP A 76 26.65 8.01 5.13
N PRO A 77 25.57 7.54 4.45
CA PRO A 77 24.75 6.47 4.98
C PRO A 77 25.58 5.24 5.39
N ALA A 78 25.57 4.93 6.69
CA ALA A 78 26.29 3.80 7.26
C ALA A 78 25.64 2.47 6.86
N LEU A 79 26.37 1.36 7.02
CA LEU A 79 25.79 0.04 6.82
C LEU A 79 24.68 -0.21 7.84
N LEU A 80 23.55 -0.77 7.38
CA LEU A 80 22.43 -1.10 8.25
C LEU A 80 22.89 -2.12 9.30
N PRO A 81 22.76 -1.82 10.61
CA PRO A 81 23.19 -2.73 11.67
C PRO A 81 22.64 -4.15 11.49
N GLY A 82 23.51 -5.15 11.67
CA GLY A 82 23.17 -6.56 11.40
C GLY A 82 21.94 -7.05 12.17
N TRP A 83 21.74 -6.58 13.40
CA TRP A 83 20.58 -6.95 14.21
C TRP A 83 19.26 -6.38 13.68
N ILE A 84 19.28 -5.18 13.08
CA ILE A 84 18.11 -4.59 12.40
C ILE A 84 17.83 -5.40 11.14
N THR A 85 18.88 -5.64 10.35
CA THR A 85 18.78 -6.46 9.14
C THR A 85 18.18 -7.82 9.44
N TRP A 86 18.65 -8.51 10.50
CA TRP A 86 18.10 -9.78 10.93
C TRP A 86 16.61 -9.66 11.27
N ARG A 87 16.22 -8.71 12.13
CA ARG A 87 14.81 -8.51 12.50
C ARG A 87 13.93 -8.26 11.28
N LEU A 88 14.36 -7.43 10.34
CA LEU A 88 13.61 -7.11 9.12
C LEU A 88 13.61 -8.26 8.10
N SER A 89 14.60 -9.15 8.15
CA SER A 89 14.69 -10.33 7.27
C SER A 89 13.85 -11.51 7.79
N VAL A 90 13.58 -11.58 9.10
CA VAL A 90 12.65 -12.58 9.65
C VAL A 90 11.26 -12.20 9.14
N ARG A 91 10.84 -12.88 8.08
CA ARG A 91 9.52 -12.74 7.48
C ARG A 91 8.46 -13.03 8.53
N GLN A 92 7.96 -11.98 9.19
CA GLN A 92 6.58 -12.01 9.66
C GLN A 92 5.76 -12.22 8.40
N PRO A 93 4.87 -13.23 8.33
CA PRO A 93 3.94 -13.31 7.23
C PRO A 93 3.24 -11.95 7.19
N THR A 94 3.54 -11.16 6.15
CA THR A 94 2.68 -10.05 5.75
C THR A 94 1.29 -10.63 5.80
N SER A 95 0.39 -10.05 6.60
CA SER A 95 -0.97 -10.58 6.73
C SER A 95 -1.48 -10.78 5.32
N THR A 96 -1.47 -12.03 4.87
CA THR A 96 -2.24 -12.45 3.73
C THR A 96 -3.63 -12.08 4.19
N SER A 97 -4.24 -11.07 3.57
CA SER A 97 -5.67 -10.88 3.70
C SER A 97 -6.27 -12.26 3.60
N THR A 98 -6.92 -12.72 4.68
CA THR A 98 -7.54 -14.03 4.76
C THR A 98 -8.18 -14.31 3.41
N PRO A 99 -7.78 -15.37 2.68
CA PRO A 99 -8.48 -15.74 1.47
C PRO A 99 -9.96 -15.75 1.85
N PRO A 100 -10.85 -15.03 1.15
CA PRO A 100 -12.27 -15.14 1.45
C PRO A 100 -12.58 -16.62 1.51
N VAL A 101 -13.25 -17.03 2.59
CA VAL A 101 -13.77 -18.39 2.76
C VAL A 101 -14.33 -18.78 1.41
N ARG A 102 -13.76 -19.83 0.80
CA ARG A 102 -14.14 -20.28 -0.53
C ARG A 102 -15.56 -20.82 -0.43
N SER A 103 -16.55 -19.96 -0.59
CA SER A 103 -17.88 -20.38 -0.99
C SER A 103 -17.74 -20.86 -2.42
N SER A 104 -17.91 -22.16 -2.63
CA SER A 104 -17.95 -22.83 -3.93
C SER A 104 -19.23 -22.49 -4.70
N ALA A 105 -19.60 -21.21 -4.73
CA ALA A 105 -20.62 -20.71 -5.62
C ALA A 105 -19.98 -20.52 -7.01
N PRO A 106 -20.71 -20.78 -8.11
CA PRO A 106 -20.25 -20.38 -9.43
C PRO A 106 -19.91 -18.88 -9.35
N VAL A 107 -18.68 -18.53 -9.71
CA VAL A 107 -18.25 -17.12 -9.73
C VAL A 107 -19.19 -16.43 -10.71
N GLY A 108 -20.12 -15.63 -10.18
CA GLY A 108 -21.00 -14.79 -10.99
C GLY A 108 -20.15 -13.94 -11.94
N ASP A 109 -20.79 -13.50 -13.02
CA ASP A 109 -20.25 -12.59 -14.06
C ASP A 109 -19.05 -11.75 -13.58
N ARG A 110 -17.98 -11.72 -14.38
CA ARG A 110 -16.74 -10.95 -14.14
C ARG A 110 -17.06 -9.52 -13.68
N SER A 111 -18.15 -8.91 -14.16
CA SER A 111 -18.65 -7.61 -13.72
C SER A 111 -19.00 -7.56 -12.22
N VAL A 112 -19.69 -8.58 -11.70
CA VAL A 112 -20.09 -8.73 -10.29
C VAL A 112 -18.86 -8.89 -9.41
N TYR A 113 -17.88 -9.69 -9.86
CA TYR A 113 -16.62 -9.87 -9.15
C TYR A 113 -15.83 -8.56 -9.04
N VAL A 114 -15.71 -7.82 -10.14
CA VAL A 114 -15.04 -6.50 -10.15
C VAL A 114 -15.77 -5.52 -9.24
N ALA A 115 -17.10 -5.44 -9.33
CA ALA A 115 -17.91 -4.56 -8.48
C ALA A 115 -17.77 -4.91 -6.99
N ALA A 116 -17.66 -6.19 -6.64
CA ALA A 116 -17.43 -6.62 -5.26
C ALA A 116 -16.07 -6.15 -4.73
N ILE A 117 -15.01 -6.22 -5.54
CA ILE A 117 -13.70 -5.69 -5.16
C ILE A 117 -13.79 -4.18 -4.96
N VAL A 118 -14.34 -3.44 -5.93
CA VAL A 118 -14.44 -1.98 -5.83
C VAL A 118 -15.19 -1.58 -4.54
N ARG A 119 -16.34 -2.18 -4.27
CA ARG A 119 -17.09 -1.92 -3.02
C ARG A 119 -16.27 -2.18 -1.76
N ALA A 120 -15.57 -3.30 -1.70
CA ALA A 120 -14.78 -3.66 -0.52
C ALA A 120 -13.61 -2.70 -0.28
N GLU A 121 -12.94 -2.27 -1.35
CA GLU A 121 -11.82 -1.35 -1.28
C GLU A 121 -12.28 0.07 -0.89
N LEU A 122 -13.39 0.55 -1.45
CA LEU A 122 -13.99 1.85 -1.08
C LEU A 122 -14.50 1.84 0.36
N ALA A 123 -15.12 0.75 0.81
CA ALA A 123 -15.56 0.60 2.20
C ALA A 123 -14.37 0.67 3.18
N ARG A 124 -13.21 0.07 2.83
CA ARG A 124 -11.99 0.18 3.64
C ARG A 124 -11.54 1.62 3.82
N VAL A 125 -11.60 2.42 2.76
CA VAL A 125 -11.27 3.85 2.82
C VAL A 125 -12.28 4.57 3.71
N ALA A 126 -13.58 4.35 3.47
CA ALA A 126 -14.66 5.00 4.21
C ALA A 126 -14.68 4.69 5.72
N SER A 127 -14.19 3.51 6.12
CA SER A 127 -14.13 3.09 7.53
C SER A 127 -12.76 3.27 8.18
N ALA A 128 -11.79 3.89 7.50
CA ALA A 128 -10.44 4.00 8.01
C ALA A 128 -10.40 4.87 9.28
N GLY A 129 -9.78 4.36 10.34
CA GLY A 129 -9.61 5.11 11.60
C GLY A 129 -8.33 5.96 11.63
N ARG A 130 -8.24 6.84 12.65
CA ARG A 130 -7.08 7.70 12.89
C ARG A 130 -5.75 6.92 12.86
N GLY A 131 -4.78 7.45 12.13
CA GLY A 131 -3.46 6.82 11.93
C GLY A 131 -3.41 5.71 10.88
N GLY A 132 -4.54 5.28 10.32
CA GLY A 132 -4.63 4.26 9.26
C GLY A 132 -5.05 4.79 7.89
N HIS A 133 -5.46 6.06 7.80
CA HIS A 133 -6.04 6.67 6.60
C HIS A 133 -5.15 6.52 5.34
N ASN A 134 -3.89 6.97 5.40
CA ASN A 134 -3.00 6.90 4.25
C ASN A 134 -2.75 5.45 3.78
N ALA A 135 -2.59 4.51 4.71
CA ALA A 135 -2.42 3.09 4.38
C ALA A 135 -3.68 2.50 3.72
N ALA A 136 -4.87 2.87 4.21
CA ALA A 136 -6.15 2.44 3.65
C ALA A 136 -6.34 2.97 2.22
N VAL A 137 -6.12 4.27 2.01
CA VAL A 137 -6.22 4.95 0.70
C VAL A 137 -5.22 4.34 -0.28
N PHE A 138 -3.94 4.25 0.08
CA PHE A 138 -2.92 3.68 -0.80
C PHE A 138 -3.22 2.21 -1.17
N THR A 139 -3.70 1.42 -0.21
CA THR A 139 -4.04 0.00 -0.45
C THR A 139 -5.21 -0.13 -1.42
N ALA A 140 -6.27 0.67 -1.21
CA ALA A 140 -7.43 0.69 -2.10
C ALA A 140 -7.07 1.20 -3.50
N ALA A 141 -6.32 2.29 -3.59
CA ALA A 141 -5.82 2.83 -4.86
C ALA A 141 -4.96 1.82 -5.61
N ARG A 142 -4.07 1.11 -4.92
CA ARG A 142 -3.30 0.02 -5.53
C ARG A 142 -4.21 -1.08 -6.07
N ALA A 143 -5.22 -1.53 -5.31
CA ALA A 143 -6.11 -2.59 -5.74
C ALA A 143 -6.96 -2.19 -6.96
N LEU A 144 -7.53 -0.98 -6.96
CA LEU A 144 -8.26 -0.44 -8.12
C LEU A 144 -7.33 -0.25 -9.32
N GLY A 145 -6.10 0.22 -9.09
CA GLY A 145 -5.08 0.33 -10.15
C GLY A 145 -4.78 -1.02 -10.82
N GLN A 146 -4.82 -2.13 -10.09
CA GLN A 146 -4.66 -3.47 -10.69
C GLN A 146 -5.83 -3.84 -11.61
N LEU A 147 -7.04 -3.35 -11.33
CA LEU A 147 -8.24 -3.54 -12.17
C LEU A 147 -8.17 -2.65 -13.42
N VAL A 148 -7.70 -1.41 -13.26
CA VAL A 148 -7.42 -0.50 -14.37
C VAL A 148 -6.36 -1.09 -15.31
N GLY A 149 -5.24 -1.56 -14.76
CA GLY A 149 -4.19 -2.23 -15.53
C GLY A 149 -4.66 -3.54 -16.19
N ALA A 150 -5.72 -4.16 -15.69
CA ALA A 150 -6.36 -5.33 -16.29
C ALA A 150 -7.44 -4.96 -17.33
N GLY A 151 -7.70 -3.67 -17.56
CA GLY A 151 -8.66 -3.17 -18.54
C GLY A 151 -10.13 -3.36 -18.16
N VAL A 152 -10.44 -3.58 -16.88
CA VAL A 152 -11.81 -3.85 -16.40
C VAL A 152 -12.39 -2.75 -15.53
N LEU A 153 -11.64 -1.68 -15.31
CA LEU A 153 -12.08 -0.50 -14.58
C LEU A 153 -11.49 0.74 -15.27
N ASP A 154 -12.30 1.78 -15.43
CA ASP A 154 -11.82 3.06 -15.96
C ASP A 154 -10.96 3.78 -14.91
N HIS A 155 -9.87 4.42 -15.37
CA HIS A 155 -8.95 5.14 -14.49
C HIS A 155 -9.62 6.34 -13.82
N GLY A 156 -10.36 7.14 -14.59
CA GLY A 156 -11.04 8.34 -14.08
C GLY A 156 -12.14 7.99 -13.09
N ALA A 157 -12.89 6.93 -13.36
CA ALA A 157 -13.89 6.39 -12.43
C ALA A 157 -13.24 5.93 -11.11
N ALA A 158 -12.13 5.19 -11.17
CA ALA A 158 -11.41 4.73 -9.99
C ALA A 158 -10.90 5.90 -9.13
N GLU A 159 -10.32 6.92 -9.75
CA GLU A 159 -9.82 8.12 -9.08
C GLU A 159 -10.95 8.92 -8.42
N THR A 160 -12.06 9.10 -9.15
CA THR A 160 -13.24 9.80 -8.64
C THR A 160 -13.85 9.07 -7.44
N ASP A 161 -13.98 7.75 -7.52
CA ASP A 161 -14.57 6.94 -6.44
C ASP A 161 -13.71 6.92 -5.18
N LEU A 162 -12.39 6.81 -5.32
CA LEU A 162 -11.45 6.88 -4.20
C LEU A 162 -11.46 8.26 -3.54
N THR A 163 -11.48 9.32 -4.34
CA THR A 163 -11.55 10.70 -3.84
C THR A 163 -12.83 10.92 -3.03
N ARG A 164 -13.97 10.42 -3.54
CA ARG A 164 -15.25 10.50 -2.84
C ARG A 164 -15.22 9.73 -1.51
N ALA A 165 -14.72 8.49 -1.52
CA ALA A 165 -14.64 7.66 -0.31
C ALA A 165 -13.71 8.27 0.76
N ALA A 166 -12.65 8.96 0.34
CA ALA A 166 -11.70 9.62 1.22
C ALA A 166 -12.17 10.99 1.74
N GLY A 167 -13.32 11.52 1.30
CA GLY A 167 -13.76 12.88 1.65
C GLY A 167 -13.82 13.17 3.16
N HIS A 168 -14.27 12.19 3.96
CA HIS A 168 -14.35 12.32 5.42
C HIS A 168 -12.97 12.37 6.11
N ILE A 169 -11.91 11.91 5.44
CA ILE A 169 -10.55 11.91 5.98
C ILE A 169 -10.04 13.36 6.01
N VAL A 170 -10.26 14.11 4.93
CA VAL A 170 -9.83 15.51 4.79
C VAL A 170 -10.55 16.43 5.79
N THR A 171 -11.81 16.13 6.11
CA THR A 171 -12.62 16.92 7.06
C THR A 171 -12.49 16.44 8.51
N GLY A 172 -11.83 15.30 8.74
CA GLY A 172 -11.67 14.69 10.05
C GLY A 172 -10.49 15.26 10.85
N PRO A 173 -10.37 14.92 12.15
CA PRO A 173 -9.24 15.30 13.00
C PRO A 173 -8.00 14.47 12.66
N CYS A 174 -7.45 14.66 11.48
CA CYS A 174 -6.21 14.05 11.02
C CYS A 174 -5.31 15.07 10.31
N ASP A 175 -4.00 14.84 10.35
CA ASP A 175 -3.01 15.72 9.71
C ASP A 175 -2.91 15.51 8.19
N CYS A 176 -3.81 14.72 7.58
CA CYS A 176 -3.79 14.45 6.15
C CYS A 176 -4.47 15.59 5.39
N THR A 177 -3.73 16.24 4.50
CA THR A 177 -4.28 17.25 3.61
C THR A 177 -4.98 16.61 2.40
N ALA A 178 -5.83 17.38 1.72
CA ALA A 178 -6.39 16.94 0.43
C ALA A 178 -5.27 16.58 -0.58
N GLY A 179 -4.15 17.30 -0.56
CA GLY A 179 -2.98 17.01 -1.39
C GLY A 179 -2.34 15.66 -1.08
N ASP A 180 -2.23 15.30 0.21
CA ASP A 180 -1.68 14.00 0.62
C ASP A 180 -2.56 12.83 0.15
N ILE A 181 -3.88 13.01 0.23
CA ILE A 181 -4.85 12.01 -0.24
C ILE A 181 -4.76 11.85 -1.74
N THR A 182 -4.76 12.94 -2.50
CA THR A 182 -4.60 12.90 -3.97
C THR A 182 -3.30 12.22 -4.36
N ALA A 183 -2.17 12.59 -3.74
CA ALA A 183 -0.88 11.97 -4.01
C ALA A 183 -0.87 10.46 -3.71
N SER A 184 -1.53 10.04 -2.63
CA SER A 184 -1.67 8.63 -2.25
C SER A 184 -2.54 7.85 -3.25
N ILE A 185 -3.63 8.45 -3.75
CA ILE A 185 -4.48 7.88 -4.79
C ILE A 185 -3.71 7.72 -6.10
N THR A 186 -3.11 8.80 -6.61
CA THR A 186 -2.38 8.80 -7.89
C THR A 186 -1.23 7.80 -7.87
N SER A 187 -0.41 7.81 -6.80
CA SER A 187 0.73 6.89 -6.68
C SER A 187 0.29 5.43 -6.52
N GLY A 188 -0.80 5.17 -5.78
CA GLY A 188 -1.39 3.86 -5.62
C GLY A 188 -1.93 3.29 -6.93
N LEU A 189 -2.74 4.07 -7.67
CA LEU A 189 -3.29 3.68 -8.97
C LEU A 189 -2.18 3.34 -9.96
N ALA A 190 -1.19 4.23 -10.12
CA ALA A 190 -0.05 4.00 -11.00
C ALA A 190 0.75 2.74 -10.60
N HIS A 191 0.91 2.47 -9.31
CA HIS A 191 1.56 1.25 -8.82
C HIS A 191 0.75 -0.01 -9.16
N GLY A 192 -0.58 0.03 -8.99
CA GLY A 192 -1.48 -1.05 -9.32
C GLY A 192 -1.50 -1.39 -10.80
N MET A 193 -1.52 -0.37 -11.67
CA MET A 193 -1.57 -0.54 -13.13
C MET A 193 -0.36 -1.30 -13.69
N ARG A 194 0.82 -1.12 -13.09
CA ARG A 194 2.04 -1.87 -13.44
C ARG A 194 2.00 -3.34 -13.02
N ARG A 195 0.98 -3.76 -12.27
CA ARG A 195 0.80 -5.13 -11.76
C ARG A 195 -0.65 -5.60 -11.96
N PRO A 196 -1.12 -5.73 -13.22
CA PRO A 196 -2.51 -6.05 -13.52
C PRO A 196 -3.01 -7.30 -12.78
N ARG A 197 -4.23 -7.24 -12.23
CA ARG A 197 -4.83 -8.38 -11.55
C ARG A 197 -5.25 -9.44 -12.58
N ARG A 198 -4.86 -10.69 -12.36
CA ARG A 198 -5.40 -11.82 -13.13
C ARG A 198 -6.84 -12.08 -12.67
N LEU A 199 -7.79 -11.97 -13.60
CA LEU A 199 -9.21 -12.18 -13.34
C LEU A 199 -9.63 -13.59 -13.79
N PRO A 200 -10.63 -14.19 -13.13
CA PRO A 200 -11.25 -15.42 -13.62
C PRO A 200 -11.71 -15.25 -15.07
N PRO A 201 -11.66 -16.31 -15.90
CA PRO A 201 -12.24 -16.27 -17.25
C PRO A 201 -13.74 -15.90 -17.17
N PRO A 202 -14.31 -15.26 -18.20
CA PRO A 202 -15.75 -15.02 -18.25
C PRO A 202 -16.47 -16.37 -18.17
N VAL A 203 -17.57 -16.44 -17.42
CA VAL A 203 -18.44 -17.62 -17.48
C VAL A 203 -19.18 -17.53 -18.81
N GLU A 204 -18.92 -18.47 -19.72
CA GLU A 204 -19.71 -18.57 -20.95
C GLU A 204 -21.17 -18.85 -20.59
N PRO A 205 -22.14 -18.15 -21.21
CA PRO A 205 -23.54 -18.41 -20.96
C PRO A 205 -23.84 -19.86 -21.38
N VAL A 206 -24.30 -20.67 -20.43
CA VAL A 206 -24.86 -21.99 -20.75
C VAL A 206 -26.14 -21.73 -21.54
N ILE A 207 -26.04 -21.80 -22.87
CA ILE A 207 -27.21 -21.76 -23.75
C ILE A 207 -28.02 -23.01 -23.43
N ARG A 208 -29.08 -22.85 -22.63
CA ARG A 208 -30.07 -23.91 -22.45
C ARG A 208 -30.83 -24.03 -23.77
N SER A 209 -30.41 -24.98 -24.60
CA SER A 209 -31.15 -25.38 -25.79
C SER A 209 -32.56 -25.77 -25.38
N ALA A 210 -33.55 -24.97 -25.75
CA ALA A 210 -34.94 -25.26 -25.53
C ALA A 210 -35.29 -26.56 -26.25
N HIS A 211 -35.63 -27.61 -25.49
CA HIS A 211 -36.27 -28.79 -26.03
C HIS A 211 -37.63 -28.36 -26.60
N ARG A 212 -37.70 -28.30 -27.93
CA ARG A 212 -38.94 -28.32 -28.69
C ARG A 212 -39.63 -29.65 -28.36
N LYS A 213 -40.68 -29.61 -27.53
CA LYS A 213 -41.65 -30.70 -27.47
C LYS A 213 -42.51 -30.62 -28.73
N GLU A 214 -42.12 -31.40 -29.73
CA GLU A 214 -42.99 -31.84 -30.82
C GLU A 214 -43.57 -33.20 -30.41
N SER A 215 -44.90 -33.32 -30.37
CA SER A 215 -45.77 -34.52 -30.49
C SER A 215 -47.13 -34.13 -29.89
N ALA A 216 -48.17 -33.91 -30.70
CA ALA A 216 -48.99 -34.87 -31.46
C ALA A 216 -50.28 -35.18 -30.69
#